data_AF-A0A969JQ00-F1
#
_entry.id   AF-A0A969JQ00-F1
#
_cell.length_a   1.000
_cell.length_b   1.000
_cell.length_c   1.000
_cell.angle_alpha   90.00
_cell.angle_beta   90.00
_cell.angle_gamma   90.00
#
_symmetry.space_group_name_H-M   'P 1'
#
loop_
_entity.id
_entity.type
_entity.pdbx_description
1 polymer ?
#
loop_
_entity_poly.entity_id
_entity_poly.type
_entity_poly.pdbx_seq_one_letter_code
_entity_poly.pdbx_strand_id
1 'polypeptide(L)'
;MVTPRVVPEEGLQIVRKSDDRRPETDVKNLEIIGWVTSCRFSPTLNEVIGLCWLPAEVAEQEGALFTIHREGRLVEAQVHHGAFYDEDALRLRS
;
A
#
# COMPACT_ATOMS: atom_id res chain seq x y z
N MET A 1 -11.84 17.52 -2.83
CA MET A 1 -12.12 16.91 -1.51
C MET A 1 -10.93 16.03 -1.19
N VAL A 2 -10.15 16.37 -0.17
CA VAL A 2 -9.00 15.54 0.24
C VAL A 2 -9.58 14.35 0.98
N THR A 3 -9.43 13.15 0.42
CA THR A 3 -9.79 11.90 1.07
C THR A 3 -9.20 11.91 2.49
N PRO A 4 -9.93 11.53 3.55
CA PRO A 4 -9.34 11.40 4.86
C PRO A 4 -8.08 10.54 4.74
N ARG A 5 -6.99 10.97 5.38
CA ARG A 5 -5.72 10.24 5.37
C ARG A 5 -5.89 8.93 6.14
N VAL A 6 -6.45 7.95 5.45
CA VAL A 6 -6.68 6.63 6.00
C VAL A 6 -5.33 5.96 6.17
N VAL A 7 -4.96 5.74 7.43
CA VAL A 7 -3.80 4.93 7.80
C VAL A 7 -4.27 3.48 7.85
N PRO A 8 -3.80 2.58 6.97
CA PRO A 8 -4.13 1.16 7.04
C PRO A 8 -3.78 0.55 8.41
N GLU A 9 -4.48 -0.49 8.81
CA GLU A 9 -4.10 -1.26 10.00
C GLU A 9 -3.06 -2.31 9.63
N GLU A 10 -2.23 -2.69 10.60
CA GLU A 10 -1.28 -3.80 10.42
C GLU A 10 -2.06 -5.10 10.26
N GLY A 11 -1.62 -5.97 9.34
CA GLY A 11 -2.30 -7.22 9.00
C GLY A 11 -3.43 -7.09 7.97
N LEU A 12 -3.76 -5.89 7.48
CA LEU A 12 -4.73 -5.75 6.40
C LEU A 12 -4.26 -6.45 5.12
N GLN A 13 -5.21 -7.08 4.43
CA GLN A 13 -4.96 -7.87 3.23
C GLN A 13 -4.78 -6.96 2.02
N ILE A 14 -3.76 -7.28 1.23
CA ILE A 14 -3.59 -6.74 -0.12
C ILE A 14 -4.24 -7.72 -1.09
N VAL A 15 -5.08 -7.20 -1.97
CA VAL A 15 -5.93 -7.99 -2.85
C VAL A 15 -5.79 -7.57 -4.30
N ARG A 16 -6.13 -8.49 -5.19
CA ARG A 16 -6.32 -8.26 -6.63
C ARG A 16 -7.65 -8.87 -7.06
N LYS A 17 -8.27 -8.33 -8.11
CA LYS A 17 -9.45 -8.95 -8.72
C LYS A 17 -9.06 -10.27 -9.42
N SER A 18 -9.84 -11.32 -9.19
CA SER A 18 -9.67 -12.61 -9.88
C SER A 18 -10.35 -12.63 -11.26
N ASP A 19 -11.45 -11.90 -11.43
CA ASP A 19 -12.14 -11.70 -12.70
C ASP A 19 -12.50 -10.22 -12.86
N ASP A 20 -11.95 -9.57 -13.87
CA ASP A 20 -12.17 -8.14 -14.14
C ASP A 20 -13.63 -7.80 -14.45
N ARG A 21 -14.42 -8.78 -14.93
CA ARG A 21 -15.83 -8.59 -15.28
C ARG A 21 -16.73 -8.50 -14.06
N ARG A 22 -16.26 -8.98 -12.90
CA ARG A 22 -17.00 -8.91 -11.64
C ARG A 22 -16.67 -7.61 -10.91
N PRO A 23 -17.64 -7.02 -10.18
CA PRO A 23 -17.40 -5.81 -9.41
C PRO A 23 -16.47 -6.10 -8.23
N GLU A 24 -15.70 -5.10 -7.81
CA GLU A 24 -14.86 -5.19 -6.61
C GLU A 24 -15.64 -5.34 -5.29
N THR A 25 -16.94 -5.05 -5.29
CA THR A 25 -17.81 -5.26 -4.14
C THR A 25 -18.11 -6.75 -3.88
N ASP A 26 -17.86 -7.64 -4.86
CA ASP A 26 -17.97 -9.08 -4.67
C ASP A 26 -16.69 -9.59 -4.00
N VAL A 27 -16.73 -9.80 -2.69
CA VAL A 27 -15.56 -10.28 -1.91
C VAL A 27 -15.03 -11.63 -2.44
N LYS A 28 -15.88 -12.45 -3.08
CA LYS A 28 -15.43 -13.71 -3.70
C LYS A 28 -14.59 -13.50 -4.96
N ASN A 29 -14.60 -12.30 -5.52
CA ASN A 29 -13.79 -11.88 -6.65
C ASN A 29 -12.43 -11.31 -6.24
N LEU A 30 -12.12 -11.29 -4.94
CA LEU A 30 -10.85 -10.77 -4.44
C LEU A 30 -9.93 -11.92 -4.06
N GLU A 31 -8.76 -11.96 -4.67
CA GLU A 31 -7.65 -12.85 -4.32
C GLU A 31 -6.69 -12.10 -3.41
N ILE A 32 -6.31 -12.71 -2.29
CA ILE A 32 -5.30 -12.16 -1.39
C ILE A 32 -3.92 -12.44 -1.98
N ILE A 33 -3.14 -11.39 -2.19
CA ILE A 33 -1.79 -11.47 -2.76
C ILE A 33 -0.70 -11.02 -1.79
N GLY A 34 -1.07 -10.48 -0.63
CA GLY A 34 -0.13 -9.93 0.33
C GLY A 34 -0.81 -9.36 1.57
N TRP A 35 -0.03 -8.71 2.42
CA TRP A 35 -0.53 -8.03 3.62
C TRP A 35 0.37 -6.89 4.07
N VAL A 36 -0.23 -5.90 4.74
CA VAL A 36 0.46 -4.79 5.40
C VAL A 36 1.14 -5.32 6.66
N THR A 37 2.43 -5.01 6.86
CA THR A 37 3.19 -5.41 8.05
C THR A 37 3.34 -4.27 9.05
N SER A 38 3.58 -3.06 8.56
CA SER A 38 3.62 -1.84 9.37
C SER A 38 3.09 -0.68 8.56
N CYS A 39 2.44 0.29 9.20
CA CYS A 39 2.20 1.57 8.55
C CYS A 39 1.96 2.69 9.55
N ARG A 40 2.34 3.91 9.19
CA ARG A 40 2.12 5.12 9.98
C ARG A 40 1.91 6.32 9.07
N PHE A 41 1.24 7.34 9.60
CA PHE A 41 1.21 8.65 8.98
C PHE A 41 2.54 9.38 9.23
N SER A 42 3.14 9.94 8.18
CA SER A 42 4.33 10.78 8.23
C SER A 42 3.92 12.26 8.24
N PRO A 43 4.09 12.99 9.36
CA PRO A 43 3.83 14.43 9.40
C PRO A 43 4.77 15.23 8.48
N THR A 44 6.00 14.75 8.30
CA THR A 44 7.02 15.40 7.48
C THR A 44 6.66 15.38 6.00
N LEU A 45 6.21 14.23 5.50
CA LEU A 45 5.84 14.06 4.09
C LEU A 45 4.35 14.27 3.84
N ASN A 46 3.57 14.43 4.91
CA ASN A 46 2.13 14.69 4.84
C ASN A 46 1.35 13.53 4.20
N GLU A 47 1.87 12.30 4.31
CA GLU A 47 1.44 11.09 3.60
C GLU A 47 1.44 9.87 4.54
N VAL A 48 0.77 8.79 4.13
CA VAL A 48 0.79 7.51 4.83
C VAL A 48 1.86 6.63 4.22
N ILE A 49 2.70 6.05 5.06
CA ILE A 49 3.84 5.23 4.65
C ILE A 49 3.74 3.89 5.37
N GLY A 50 4.00 2.81 4.64
CA GLY A 50 3.95 1.48 5.21
C GLY A 50 4.89 0.51 4.53
N LEU A 51 5.02 -0.64 5.17
CA LEU A 51 5.67 -1.82 4.64
C LEU A 51 4.63 -2.90 4.43
N CYS A 52 4.83 -3.72 3.41
CA CYS A 52 3.97 -4.83 3.09
C CYS A 52 4.73 -5.94 2.38
N TRP A 53 4.13 -7.12 2.35
CA TRP A 53 4.55 -8.19 1.45
C TRP A 53 3.68 -8.18 0.21
N LEU A 54 4.34 -8.31 -0.95
CA LEU A 54 3.73 -8.37 -2.27
C LEU A 54 4.40 -9.50 -3.07
N PRO A 55 3.74 -10.03 -4.12
CA PRO A 55 4.40 -10.88 -5.10
C PRO A 55 5.58 -10.13 -5.74
N ALA A 56 6.68 -10.83 -6.01
CA ALA A 56 7.93 -10.22 -6.48
C ALA A 56 7.71 -9.40 -7.76
N GLU A 57 6.90 -9.91 -8.68
CA GLU A 57 6.56 -9.25 -9.94
C GLU A 57 5.86 -7.89 -9.77
N VAL A 58 5.15 -7.68 -8.66
CA VAL A 58 4.55 -6.38 -8.31
C VAL A 58 5.55 -5.53 -7.53
N ALA A 59 6.25 -6.15 -6.58
CA ALA A 59 7.18 -5.48 -5.67
C ALA A 59 8.40 -4.89 -6.39
N GLU A 60 8.87 -5.51 -7.48
CA GLU A 60 10.04 -5.07 -8.25
C GLU A 60 9.78 -3.84 -9.12
N GLN A 61 8.51 -3.47 -9.33
CA GLN A 61 8.16 -2.34 -10.17
C GLN A 61 7.92 -1.09 -9.31
N GLU A 62 8.88 -0.15 -9.34
CA GLU A 62 8.72 1.17 -8.71
C GLU A 62 7.46 1.86 -9.25
N GLY A 63 6.66 2.39 -8.34
CA GLY A 63 5.42 3.06 -8.70
C GLY A 63 4.26 2.13 -9.07
N ALA A 64 4.40 0.80 -8.97
CA ALA A 64 3.29 -0.11 -9.21
C ALA A 64 2.14 0.12 -8.22
N LEU A 65 0.91 0.17 -8.73
CA LEU A 65 -0.29 0.32 -7.91
C LEU A 65 -0.75 -1.05 -7.39
N PHE A 66 -1.19 -1.07 -6.13
CA PHE A 66 -1.82 -2.23 -5.51
C PHE A 66 -2.98 -1.80 -4.62
N THR A 67 -3.80 -2.76 -4.22
CA THR A 67 -5.05 -2.48 -3.51
C THR A 67 -5.08 -3.17 -2.14
N ILE A 68 -5.39 -2.39 -1.10
CA ILE A 68 -5.62 -2.85 0.27
C ILE A 68 -7.12 -2.96 0.50
N HIS A 69 -7.59 -4.11 1.00
CA HIS A 69 -8.97 -4.29 1.42
C HIS A 69 -9.14 -3.85 2.89
N ARG A 70 -9.96 -2.83 3.13
CA ARG A 70 -10.20 -2.24 4.46
C ARG A 70 -11.68 -1.95 4.67
N GLU A 71 -12.29 -2.56 5.69
CA GLU A 71 -13.69 -2.27 6.09
C GLU A 71 -14.70 -2.35 4.92
N GLY A 72 -14.53 -3.31 4.01
CA GLY A 72 -15.37 -3.46 2.82
C GLY A 72 -15.12 -2.43 1.72
N ARG A 73 -14.04 -1.65 1.82
CA ARG A 73 -13.56 -0.70 0.82
C ARG A 73 -12.21 -1.12 0.28
N LEU A 74 -11.93 -0.67 -0.94
CA LEU A 74 -10.62 -0.78 -1.55
C LEU A 74 -9.88 0.55 -1.40
N VAL A 75 -8.63 0.47 -0.94
CA VAL A 75 -7.73 1.60 -0.80
C VAL A 75 -6.52 1.34 -1.70
N GLU A 76 -6.26 2.26 -2.63
CA GLU A 76 -5.09 2.17 -3.50
C GLU A 76 -3.82 2.64 -2.78
N ALA A 77 -2.71 1.96 -3.04
CA ALA A 77 -1.38 2.33 -2.59
C ALA A 77 -0.37 2.04 -3.71
N GLN A 78 0.84 2.55 -3.56
CA GLN A 78 1.88 2.50 -4.57
C GLN A 78 3.19 1.93 -3.99
N VAL A 79 3.90 1.12 -4.79
CA VAL A 79 5.25 0.64 -4.46
C VAL A 79 6.24 1.80 -4.51
N HIS A 80 7.05 1.89 -3.47
CA HIS A 80 8.18 2.82 -3.40
C HIS A 80 9.43 2.10 -2.90
N HIS A 81 10.55 2.31 -3.58
CA HIS A 81 11.85 1.72 -3.28
C HIS A 81 12.75 2.73 -2.60
N GLY A 82 13.65 2.21 -1.76
CA GLY A 82 14.63 3.02 -1.05
C GLY A 82 14.04 3.79 0.13
N ALA A 83 14.78 4.80 0.58
CA ALA A 83 14.37 5.63 1.69
C ALA A 83 13.43 6.72 1.19
N PHE A 84 12.18 6.67 1.65
CA PHE A 84 11.17 7.71 1.37
C PHE A 84 11.52 9.08 1.96
N TYR A 85 12.54 9.17 2.84
CA TYR A 85 12.96 10.39 3.49
C TYR A 85 14.48 10.41 3.66
N ASP A 86 15.09 11.57 3.36
CA ASP A 86 16.55 11.77 3.38
C ASP A 86 17.26 10.68 2.56
N GLU A 87 16.88 10.56 1.28
CA GLU A 87 17.36 9.51 0.36
C GLU A 87 18.89 9.45 0.28
N ASP A 88 19.55 10.61 0.30
CA ASP A 88 21.01 10.73 0.28
C ASP A 88 21.69 10.52 1.67
N ALA A 89 20.88 10.23 2.70
CA ALA A 89 21.29 10.08 4.10
C ALA A 89 22.14 11.25 4.62
N LEU A 90 21.90 12.48 4.14
CA LEU A 90 22.73 13.64 4.45
C LEU A 90 22.70 13.99 5.94
N ARG A 91 21.58 13.70 6.61
CA ARG A 91 21.40 14.00 8.04
C ARG A 91 22.14 13.02 8.94
N LEU A 92 22.58 11.88 8.41
CA LEU A 92 23.31 10.84 9.16
C LEU A 92 24.84 10.97 9.04
N ARG A 93 25.35 11.89 8.22
CA ARG A 93 26.80 12.02 7.91
C ARG A 93 27.60 12.87 8.92
N SER A 94 27.01 13.25 10.04
CA SER A 94 27.64 14.10 11.08
C SER A 94 28.32 13.30 12.17
#